data_AF-A0A2V5P1R7-F1
#
_entry.id   AF-A0A2V5P1R7-F1
#
_cell.length_a   1.000
_cell.length_b   1.000
_cell.length_c   1.000
_cell.angle_alpha   90.00
_cell.angle_beta   90.00
_cell.angle_gamma   90.00
#
_symmetry.space_group_name_H-M   'P 1'
#
loop_
_entity.id
_entity.type
_entity.pdbx_description
1 polymer ?
#
loop_
_entity_poly.entity_id
_entity_poly.type
_entity_poly.pdbx_seq_one_letter_code
_entity_poly.pdbx_strand_id
1 'polypeptide(L)' 'MSAQDLLSDIHALEEDLLCFERKYGVRSEVFYAAYVQGEEPENEAWVLDFSEWASVYRTWLARLAE' A
#
# COMPACT_ATOMS: atom_id res chain seq x y z
N MET A 1 -11.95 6.28 18.98
CA MET A 1 -11.76 5.08 18.13
C MET A 1 -11.60 3.91 19.07
N SER A 2 -12.34 2.82 18.88
CA SER A 2 -12.14 1.59 19.65
C SER A 2 -11.08 0.70 19.00
N ALA A 3 -10.55 -0.29 19.73
CA ALA A 3 -9.60 -1.25 19.18
C ALA A 3 -10.19 -2.06 18.02
N GLN A 4 -11.50 -2.37 18.07
CA GLN A 4 -12.21 -3.03 16.97
C GLN A 4 -12.28 -2.17 15.72
N ASP A 5 -12.49 -0.85 15.87
CA ASP A 5 -12.52 0.07 14.72
C ASP A 5 -11.14 0.13 14.06
N LEU A 6 -10.07 0.26 14.86
CA LEU A 6 -8.68 0.28 14.36
C LEU A 6 -8.33 -1.01 13.61
N LEU A 7 -8.67 -2.19 14.16
CA LEU A 7 -8.43 -3.47 13.50
C LEU A 7 -9.22 -3.61 12.19
N SER A 8 -10.45 -3.09 12.15
CA SER A 8 -11.26 -3.12 10.93
C SER A 8 -10.68 -2.22 9.84
N ASP A 9 -10.21 -1.02 10.21
CA ASP A 9 -9.50 -0.11 9.30
C ASP A 9 -8.21 -0.75 8.76
N ILE A 10 -7.42 -1.40 9.62
CA ILE A 10 -6.19 -2.10 9.21
C ILE A 10 -6.51 -3.20 8.20
N HIS A 11 -7.50 -4.05 8.47
CA HIS A 11 -7.88 -5.11 7.54
C HIS A 11 -8.39 -4.58 6.20
N ALA A 12 -9.18 -3.50 6.20
CA ALA A 12 -9.64 -2.89 4.96
C ALA A 12 -8.46 -2.39 4.10
N LEU A 13 -7.48 -1.73 4.73
CA LEU A 13 -6.26 -1.28 4.04
C LEU A 13 -5.41 -2.46 3.53
N GLU A 14 -5.35 -3.57 4.26
CA GLU A 14 -4.67 -4.79 3.81
C GLU A 14 -5.35 -5.41 2.57
N GLU A 15 -6.68 -5.44 2.52
CA GLU A 15 -7.42 -5.92 1.35
C GLU A 15 -7.16 -5.05 0.11
N ASP A 16 -7.10 -3.73 0.27
CA ASP A 16 -6.75 -2.79 -0.79
C ASP A 16 -5.32 -3.03 -1.31
N LEU A 17 -4.36 -3.19 -0.40
CA LEU A 17 -2.97 -3.55 -0.75
C LEU A 17 -2.90 -4.87 -1.52
N LEU A 18 -3.63 -5.90 -1.06
CA LEU A 18 -3.69 -7.21 -1.74
C LEU A 18 -4.25 -7.11 -3.17
N CYS A 19 -5.17 -6.19 -3.44
CA CYS A 19 -5.65 -5.94 -4.80
C CYS A 19 -4.52 -5.47 -5.73
N PHE A 20 -3.68 -4.54 -5.26
CA PHE A 20 -2.50 -4.09 -6.01
C PHE A 20 -1.46 -5.21 -6.16
N GLU A 21 -1.18 -5.96 -5.10
CA GLU A 21 -0.23 -7.09 -5.15
C GLU A 21 -0.66 -8.16 -6.16
N ARG A 22 -1.97 -8.46 -6.24
CA ARG A 22 -2.52 -9.40 -7.23
C ARG A 22 -2.48 -8.83 -8.64
N LYS A 23 -2.75 -7.54 -8.81
CA LYS A 23 -2.74 -6.86 -10.12
C LYS A 23 -1.33 -6.83 -10.72
N TYR A 24 -0.32 -6.59 -9.89
CA TYR A 24 1.06 -6.34 -10.33
C TYR A 24 2.03 -7.50 -10.07
N GLY A 25 1.66 -8.46 -9.22
CA GLY A 25 2.50 -9.61 -8.89
C GLY A 25 3.70 -9.28 -8.00
N VAL A 26 3.71 -8.11 -7.37
CA VAL A 26 4.81 -7.61 -6.53
C VAL A 26 4.26 -7.26 -5.15
N ARG A 27 4.99 -7.63 -4.09
CA ARG A 27 4.58 -7.31 -2.72
C ARG A 27 4.69 -5.82 -2.44
N SER A 28 3.77 -5.31 -1.62
CA SER A 28 3.69 -3.91 -1.23
C SER A 28 4.99 -3.40 -0.61
N GLU A 29 5.67 -4.22 0.18
CA GLU A 29 6.95 -3.85 0.81
C GLU A 29 8.05 -3.55 -0.22
N VAL A 30 8.06 -4.27 -1.35
CA VAL A 30 9.04 -4.08 -2.44
C VAL A 30 8.71 -2.81 -3.21
N PHE A 31 7.43 -2.59 -3.53
CA PHE A 31 6.96 -1.34 -4.12
C PHE A 31 7.33 -0.13 -3.25
N TYR A 32 7.19 -0.26 -1.92
CA TYR A 32 7.52 0.83 -1.01
C TYR A 32 9.01 1.18 -1.01
N ALA A 33 9.86 0.16 -1.00
CA ALA A 33 11.31 0.35 -1.01
C ALA A 33 11.75 1.11 -2.27
N ALA A 34 11.26 0.69 -3.44
CA ALA A 34 11.51 1.35 -4.72
C ALA A 34 10.98 2.81 -4.70
N TYR A 35 9.75 3.01 -4.22
CA TYR A 35 9.16 4.34 -4.08
C TYR A 35 10.01 5.30 -3.22
N VAL A 36 10.47 4.83 -2.06
CA VAL A 36 11.29 5.63 -1.13
C VAL A 36 12.65 5.96 -1.74
N GLN A 37 13.18 5.09 -2.60
CA GLN A 37 14.44 5.30 -3.32
C GLN A 37 14.29 6.23 -4.53
N GLY A 38 13.06 6.59 -4.90
CA GLY A 38 12.78 7.40 -6.09
C GLY A 38 12.92 6.61 -7.39
N GLU A 39 12.85 5.27 -7.32
CA GLU A 39 12.82 4.42 -8.49
C GLU A 39 11.43 4.51 -9.13
N GLU A 40 11.39 4.85 -10.42
CA GLU A 40 10.17 4.82 -11.20
C GLU A 40 9.86 3.37 -11.61
N PRO A 41 8.57 2.98 -11.64
CA PRO A 41 8.19 1.67 -12.18
C PRO A 41 8.68 1.52 -13.64
N GLU A 42 9.28 0.39 -13.98
CA GLU A 42 9.70 0.10 -15.36
C GLU A 42 8.52 0.08 -16.35
N ASN A 43 7.31 -0.14 -15.84
CA ASN A 43 6.08 -0.18 -16.62
C ASN A 43 5.23 1.07 -16.37
N GLU A 44 5.02 1.89 -17.40
CA GLU A 44 4.19 3.10 -17.33
C GLU A 44 2.76 2.83 -16.85
N ALA A 45 2.21 1.62 -17.07
CA ALA A 45 0.88 1.23 -16.59
C ALA A 45 0.80 1.12 -15.06
N TRP A 46 1.93 1.10 -14.36
CA TRP A 46 2.00 1.05 -12.90
C TRP A 46 1.99 2.45 -12.31
N VAL A 47 2.47 3.47 -13.05
CA VAL A 47 2.61 4.85 -12.58
C VAL A 47 1.27 5.44 -12.10
N LEU A 48 0.17 5.12 -12.80
CA LEU A 48 -1.17 5.60 -12.45
C LEU A 48 -1.64 5.10 -11.08
N ASP A 49 -1.42 3.82 -10.79
CA ASP A 49 -1.85 3.19 -9.55
C ASP A 49 -0.81 3.36 -8.43
N PHE A 50 0.43 3.69 -8.77
CA PHE A 50 1.54 3.75 -7.83
C PHE A 50 1.33 4.81 -6.74
N SER A 51 0.82 6.00 -7.11
CA SER A 51 0.51 7.04 -6.14
C SER A 51 -0.64 6.66 -5.21
N GLU A 52 -1.64 5.93 -5.72
CA GLU A 52 -2.78 5.47 -4.94
C GLU A 52 -2.33 4.40 -3.94
N TRP A 53 -1.62 3.38 -4.44
CA TRP A 53 -1.02 2.33 -3.62
C TRP A 53 -0.12 2.92 -2.52
N ALA A 54 0.74 3.90 -2.83
CA ALA A 54 1.63 4.53 -1.85
C ALA A 54 0.85 5.26 -0.74
N SER A 55 -0.29 5.86 -1.07
CA SER A 55 -1.19 6.50 -0.10
C SER A 55 -1.82 5.48 0.84
N VAL A 56 -2.33 4.37 0.31
CA VAL A 56 -2.89 3.26 1.09
C VAL A 56 -1.83 2.68 2.03
N TYR A 57 -0.64 2.37 1.51
CA TYR A 57 0.44 1.78 2.28
C TYR A 57 0.93 2.67 3.44
N ARG A 58 1.07 3.98 3.20
CA ARG A 58 1.43 4.93 4.27
C ARG A 58 0.36 5.03 5.34
N THR A 59 -0.92 4.99 4.95
CA THR A 59 -2.04 5.02 5.89
C THR A 59 -2.04 3.76 6.75
N TRP A 60 -1.82 2.59 6.15
CA TRP A 60 -1.71 1.31 6.87
C TRP A 60 -0.57 1.32 7.89
N LEU A 61 0.62 1.79 7.49
CA LEU A 61 1.76 1.95 8.42
C LEU A 61 1.46 2.90 9.58
N ALA A 62 0.75 4.01 9.32
CA ALA A 62 0.36 4.94 10.38
C ALA A 62 -0.62 4.30 11.37
N ARG A 63 -1.60 3.52 10.88
CA ARG A 63 -2.56 2.80 11.74
C ARG A 63 -1.90 1.70 12.57
N LEU A 64 -0.89 1.02 12.03
CA LEU A 64 -0.11 0.02 12.78
C LEU A 64 0.74 0.61 13.91
N ALA A 65 1.03 1.91 13.86
CA ALA A 65 1.85 2.61 14.85
C ALA A 65 1.04 3.25 15.99
N GLU A 66 -0.29 3.24 15.92
CA GLU A 66 -1.22 3.71 16.95
C GLU A 66 -1.43 2.68 18.07
#